data_AF-A0A1V0I3L3-F1
#
_entry.id   AF-A0A1V0I3L3-F1
#
_cell.length_a   1.000
_cell.length_b   1.000
_cell.length_c   1.000
_cell.angle_alpha   90.00
_cell.angle_beta   90.00
_cell.angle_gamma   90.00
#
_symmetry.space_group_name_H-M   'P 1'
#
loop_
_entity.id
_entity.type
_entity.pdbx_description
1 polymer ?
#
loop_
_entity_poly.entity_id
_entity_poly.type
_entity_poly.pdbx_seq_one_letter_code
_entity_poly.pdbx_strand_id
1 'polypeptide(L)'
;MRPFRKPRISHLETAPTCIEMSAERFRLAAEALPAAQAHLFWDLAAASTRLRDEIAKTPELITPPRRLVFFHLPKMSELGLRWAQFAARDPFEPGTPADQADFRVYLDILQAAVASCQARRTDALAQSMKAFRVQLGRLPR
;
A
#
# COMPACT_ATOMS: atom_id res chain seq x y z
N MET A 1 -31.42 -30.31 5.34
CA MET A 1 -30.25 -29.43 5.56
C MET A 1 -30.24 -28.35 4.48
N ARG A 2 -30.47 -27.08 4.83
CA ARG A 2 -30.27 -25.97 3.88
C ARG A 2 -28.78 -25.64 3.84
N PRO A 3 -28.15 -25.43 2.67
CA PRO A 3 -26.76 -25.00 2.61
C PRO A 3 -26.67 -23.59 3.21
N PHE A 4 -25.86 -23.43 4.26
CA PHE A 4 -25.46 -22.13 4.79
C PHE A 4 -24.69 -21.38 3.68
N ARG A 5 -25.39 -20.58 2.87
CA ARG A 5 -24.74 -19.58 2.01
C ARG A 5 -24.09 -18.56 2.94
N LYS A 6 -22.76 -18.59 3.06
CA LYS A 6 -22.00 -17.49 3.68
C LYS A 6 -22.47 -16.17 3.04
N PRO A 7 -22.80 -15.14 3.84
CA PRO A 7 -23.13 -13.84 3.28
C PRO A 7 -21.95 -13.40 2.42
N ARG A 8 -22.26 -13.03 1.18
CA ARG A 8 -21.26 -12.65 0.19
C ARG A 8 -20.79 -11.25 0.55
N ILE A 9 -19.79 -11.17 1.44
CA ILE A 9 -19.19 -9.91 1.89
C ILE A 9 -18.79 -9.12 0.65
N SER A 10 -19.27 -7.89 0.55
CA SER A 10 -19.01 -7.04 -0.60
C SER A 10 -17.54 -6.61 -0.63
N HIS A 11 -17.03 -6.26 -1.81
CA HIS A 11 -15.67 -5.71 -1.92
C HIS A 11 -15.50 -4.40 -1.13
N LEU A 12 -16.57 -3.66 -0.88
CA LEU A 12 -16.52 -2.46 -0.05
C LEU A 12 -16.24 -2.79 1.42
N GLU A 13 -16.83 -3.88 1.92
CA GLU A 13 -16.65 -4.35 3.30
C GLU A 13 -15.25 -4.96 3.56
N THR A 14 -14.60 -5.49 2.52
CA THR A 14 -13.25 -6.10 2.63
C THR A 14 -12.10 -5.12 2.37
N ALA A 15 -12.37 -3.97 1.75
CA ALA A 15 -11.36 -2.98 1.41
C ALA A 15 -10.62 -2.43 2.65
N PRO A 16 -11.31 -2.02 3.74
CA PRO A 16 -10.63 -1.54 4.94
C PRO A 16 -9.66 -2.56 5.54
N THR A 17 -10.10 -3.81 5.69
CA THR A 17 -9.26 -4.91 6.20
C THR A 17 -8.03 -5.15 5.32
N CYS A 18 -8.20 -5.09 3.99
CA CYS A 18 -7.09 -5.27 3.06
C CYS A 18 -6.03 -4.15 3.18
N ILE A 19 -6.48 -2.90 3.35
CA ILE A 19 -5.61 -1.75 3.57
C ILE A 19 -4.90 -1.86 4.93
N GLU A 20 -5.60 -2.28 5.97
CA GLU A 20 -5.03 -2.50 7.30
C GLU A 20 -3.94 -3.57 7.30
N MET A 21 -4.18 -4.71 6.65
CA MET A 21 -3.14 -5.75 6.49
C MET A 21 -1.90 -5.21 5.78
N SER A 22 -2.08 -4.32 4.81
CA SER A 22 -0.96 -3.72 4.07
C SER A 22 -0.22 -2.70 4.92
N ALA A 23 -0.95 -1.86 5.67
CA ALA A 23 -0.36 -0.94 6.65
C ALA A 23 0.45 -1.69 7.71
N GLU A 24 -0.07 -2.81 8.21
CA GLU A 24 0.60 -3.64 9.21
C GLU A 24 1.91 -4.25 8.68
N ARG A 25 1.92 -4.74 7.44
CA ARG A 25 3.17 -5.21 6.82
C ARG A 25 4.22 -4.12 6.71
N PHE A 26 3.82 -2.86 6.45
CA PHE A 26 4.76 -1.74 6.48
C PHE A 26 5.28 -1.44 7.89
N ARG A 27 4.45 -1.57 8.93
CA ARG A 27 4.93 -1.45 10.33
C ARG A 27 5.97 -2.52 10.65
N LEU A 28 5.66 -3.79 10.34
CA LEU A 28 6.59 -4.91 10.52
C LEU A 28 7.90 -4.70 9.73
N ALA A 29 7.83 -4.11 8.53
CA ALA A 29 9.01 -3.75 7.75
C ALA A 29 9.84 -2.67 8.44
N ALA A 30 9.18 -1.64 8.99
CA ALA A 30 9.85 -0.56 9.73
C ALA A 30 10.54 -1.08 11.00
N GLU A 31 9.89 -1.97 11.73
CA GLU A 31 10.43 -2.59 12.95
C GLU A 31 11.66 -3.46 12.71
N ALA A 32 11.78 -4.05 11.50
CA ALA A 32 12.92 -4.87 11.14
C ALA A 32 14.18 -4.06 10.77
N LEU A 33 14.08 -2.74 10.63
CA LEU A 33 15.12 -1.90 10.05
C LEU A 33 15.71 -0.87 11.03
N PRO A 34 16.96 -0.41 10.79
CA PRO A 34 17.51 0.74 11.51
C PRO A 34 16.69 2.01 11.28
N ALA A 35 16.69 2.92 12.27
CA ALA A 35 15.86 4.13 12.29
C ALA A 35 15.89 4.97 11.00
N ALA A 36 17.07 5.11 10.37
CA ALA A 36 17.22 5.88 9.13
C ALA A 36 16.41 5.31 7.96
N GLN A 37 16.26 3.98 7.88
CA GLN A 37 15.52 3.30 6.81
C GLN A 37 14.05 3.07 7.22
N ALA A 38 13.82 2.82 8.50
CA ALA A 38 12.50 2.54 9.07
C ALA A 38 11.50 3.68 8.86
N HIS A 39 11.95 4.94 8.86
CA HIS A 39 11.07 6.10 8.74
C HIS A 39 10.14 6.01 7.50
N LEU A 40 10.68 5.53 6.37
CA LEU A 40 9.94 5.47 5.11
C LEU A 40 8.79 4.46 5.19
N PHE A 41 9.02 3.35 5.88
CA PHE A 41 8.01 2.32 6.10
C PHE A 41 6.95 2.77 7.11
N TRP A 42 7.32 3.58 8.12
CA TRP A 42 6.34 4.26 8.98
C TRP A 42 5.45 5.22 8.19
N ASP A 43 6.03 6.01 7.27
CA ASP A 43 5.28 6.93 6.42
C ASP A 43 4.32 6.18 5.48
N LEU A 44 4.76 5.05 4.91
CA LEU A 44 3.92 4.18 4.08
C LEU A 44 2.75 3.56 4.87
N ALA A 45 3.01 3.13 6.11
CA ALA A 45 1.97 2.63 7.01
C ALA A 45 0.93 3.73 7.31
N ALA A 46 1.40 4.93 7.66
CA ALA A 46 0.54 6.08 7.96
C ALA A 46 -0.30 6.50 6.74
N ALA A 47 0.31 6.57 5.55
CA ALA A 47 -0.39 6.90 4.31
C ALA A 47 -1.45 5.83 3.96
N SER A 48 -1.17 4.56 4.22
CA SER A 48 -2.13 3.46 4.05
C SER A 48 -3.33 3.61 5.00
N THR A 49 -3.10 3.90 6.28
CA THR A 49 -4.18 4.16 7.25
C THR A 49 -5.02 5.37 6.84
N ARG A 50 -4.40 6.46 6.38
CA ARG A 50 -5.14 7.63 5.88
C ARG A 50 -6.01 7.27 4.67
N LEU A 51 -5.48 6.47 3.74
CA LEU A 51 -6.25 6.00 2.59
C LEU A 51 -7.49 5.20 3.02
N ARG A 52 -7.35 4.30 4.01
CA ARG A 52 -8.49 3.56 4.60
C ARG A 52 -9.55 4.53 5.10
N ASP A 53 -9.14 5.54 5.86
CA ASP A 53 -10.07 6.49 6.47
C ASP A 53 -10.81 7.32 5.41
N GLU A 54 -10.12 7.75 4.35
CA GLU A 54 -10.75 8.49 3.24
C GLU A 54 -11.72 7.64 2.43
N ILE A 55 -11.38 6.37 2.22
CA ILE A 55 -12.26 5.40 1.56
C ILE A 55 -13.50 5.12 2.40
N ALA A 56 -13.35 4.99 3.73
CA ALA A 56 -14.47 4.76 4.64
C ALA A 56 -15.46 5.94 4.64
N LYS A 57 -14.96 7.17 4.49
CA LYS A 57 -15.80 8.38 4.36
C LYS A 57 -16.52 8.47 3.01
N THR A 58 -16.01 7.82 1.98
CA THR A 58 -16.49 7.98 0.60
C THR A 58 -16.51 6.64 -0.16
N PRO A 59 -17.35 5.66 0.25
CA PRO A 59 -17.33 4.30 -0.31
C PRO A 59 -17.62 4.23 -1.81
N GLU A 60 -18.39 5.16 -2.35
CA GLU A 60 -18.69 5.30 -3.78
C GLU A 60 -17.44 5.51 -4.64
N LEU A 61 -16.37 6.04 -4.04
CA LEU A 61 -15.07 6.22 -4.68
C LEU A 61 -14.21 4.96 -4.65
N ILE A 62 -14.65 3.79 -4.15
CA ILE A 62 -13.86 2.54 -4.20
C ILE A 62 -13.79 1.92 -5.61
N THR A 63 -14.81 2.13 -6.44
CA THR A 63 -14.90 1.45 -7.74
C THR A 63 -13.69 1.80 -8.64
N PRO A 64 -13.25 3.06 -8.75
CA PRO A 64 -12.01 3.41 -9.44
C PRO A 64 -10.72 2.82 -8.81
N PRO A 65 -10.38 3.02 -7.52
CA PRO A 65 -9.14 2.56 -6.86
C PRO A 65 -9.18 1.08 -6.44
N ARG A 66 -10.14 0.27 -6.89
CA ARG A 66 -10.23 -1.14 -6.49
C ARG A 66 -8.93 -1.91 -6.73
N ARG A 67 -8.23 -1.63 -7.84
CA ARG A 67 -6.91 -2.24 -8.10
C ARG A 67 -5.82 -1.72 -7.16
N LEU A 68 -5.91 -0.47 -6.74
CA LEU A 68 -4.99 0.10 -5.75
C LEU A 68 -5.13 -0.64 -4.42
N VAL A 69 -6.35 -0.82 -3.93
CA VAL A 69 -6.64 -1.46 -2.64
C VAL A 69 -6.38 -2.97 -2.65
N PHE A 70 -6.84 -3.68 -3.69
CA PHE A 70 -6.82 -5.15 -3.67
C PHE A 70 -5.61 -5.77 -4.36
N PHE A 71 -4.78 -4.98 -5.05
CA PHE A 71 -3.65 -5.51 -5.81
C PHE A 71 -2.36 -4.72 -5.60
N HIS A 72 -2.35 -3.42 -5.89
CA HIS A 72 -1.11 -2.64 -5.83
C HIS A 72 -0.60 -2.47 -4.41
N LEU A 73 -1.45 -2.02 -3.48
CA LEU A 73 -1.06 -1.81 -2.09
C LEU A 73 -0.65 -3.13 -1.38
N PRO A 74 -1.40 -4.25 -1.50
CA PRO A 74 -0.98 -5.53 -0.94
C PRO A 74 0.36 -6.00 -1.49
N LYS A 75 0.55 -5.98 -2.82
CA LYS A 75 1.79 -6.40 -3.46
C LYS A 75 2.97 -5.54 -3.00
N MET A 76 2.75 -4.23 -2.85
CA MET A 76 3.78 -3.31 -2.36
C MET A 76 4.16 -3.57 -0.91
N SER A 77 3.18 -3.77 -0.04
CA SER A 77 3.42 -4.06 1.37
C SER A 77 4.15 -5.39 1.56
N GLU A 78 3.87 -6.38 0.72
CA GLU A 78 4.57 -7.66 0.70
C GLU A 78 6.03 -7.51 0.24
N LEU A 79 6.27 -6.76 -0.83
CA LEU A 79 7.63 -6.49 -1.33
C LEU A 79 8.45 -5.68 -0.32
N GLY A 80 7.85 -4.66 0.29
CA GLY A 80 8.50 -3.86 1.33
C GLY A 80 8.90 -4.70 2.55
N LEU A 81 7.99 -5.57 3.03
CA LEU A 81 8.30 -6.47 4.14
C LEU A 81 9.40 -7.47 3.79
N ARG A 82 9.34 -8.08 2.60
CA ARG A 82 10.39 -9.01 2.15
C ARG A 82 11.74 -8.32 2.07
N TRP A 83 11.79 -7.15 1.44
CA TRP A 83 13.01 -6.36 1.33
C TRP A 83 13.57 -6.02 2.72
N ALA A 84 12.73 -5.55 3.64
CA ALA A 84 13.15 -5.23 5.00
C ALA A 84 13.72 -6.45 5.74
N GLN A 85 13.09 -7.62 5.58
CA GLN A 85 13.59 -8.87 6.15
C GLN A 85 14.92 -9.32 5.53
N PHE A 86 15.14 -9.10 4.23
CA PHE A 86 16.42 -9.38 3.59
C PHE A 86 17.52 -8.43 4.09
N ALA A 87 17.24 -7.12 4.09
CA ALA A 87 18.17 -6.10 4.57
C ALA A 87 18.52 -6.28 6.07
N ALA A 88 17.59 -6.77 6.89
CA ALA A 88 17.85 -7.08 8.29
C ALA A 88 18.74 -8.33 8.49
N ARG A 89 18.75 -9.26 7.52
CA ARG A 89 19.52 -10.50 7.59
C ARG A 89 20.95 -10.36 7.07
N ASP A 90 21.18 -9.44 6.14
CA ASP A 90 22.52 -9.15 5.61
C ASP A 90 23.00 -7.77 6.06
N PRO A 91 23.74 -7.69 7.18
CA PRO A 91 24.26 -6.43 7.68
C PRO A 91 25.38 -5.83 6.81
N PHE A 92 25.89 -6.55 5.80
CA PHE A 92 26.97 -6.10 4.93
C PHE A 92 26.48 -5.54 3.58
N GLU A 93 25.25 -5.89 3.18
CA GLU A 93 24.53 -5.26 2.08
C GLU A 93 23.27 -4.54 2.59
N PRO A 94 23.42 -3.44 3.37
CA PRO A 94 22.28 -2.60 3.69
C PRO A 94 21.69 -2.11 2.36
N GLY A 95 20.39 -2.35 2.16
CA GLY A 95 19.75 -2.14 0.88
C GLY A 95 20.07 -0.78 0.25
N THR A 96 20.17 -0.76 -1.07
CA THR A 96 20.82 0.32 -1.81
C THR A 96 20.01 1.62 -1.71
N PRO A 97 20.64 2.81 -1.88
CA PRO A 97 19.91 4.06 -2.03
C PRO A 97 18.87 4.02 -3.16
N ALA A 98 19.09 3.19 -4.19
CA ALA A 98 18.14 2.98 -5.27
C ALA A 98 16.85 2.26 -4.78
N ASP A 99 16.99 1.25 -3.91
CA ASP A 99 15.83 0.56 -3.33
C ASP A 99 14.97 1.52 -2.49
N GLN A 100 15.62 2.38 -1.68
CA GLN A 100 14.92 3.39 -0.89
C GLN A 100 14.24 4.44 -1.77
N ALA A 101 14.86 4.82 -2.89
CA ALA A 101 14.26 5.73 -3.86
C ALA A 101 13.00 5.13 -4.48
N ASP A 102 12.98 3.83 -4.77
CA ASP A 102 11.78 3.15 -5.26
C ASP A 102 10.65 3.20 -4.23
N PHE A 103 10.92 2.89 -2.96
CA PHE A 103 9.94 2.99 -1.87
C PHE A 103 9.46 4.44 -1.63
N ARG A 104 10.31 5.45 -1.87
CA ARG A 104 9.91 6.86 -1.83
C ARG A 104 8.92 7.20 -2.94
N VAL A 105 9.19 6.77 -4.17
CA VAL A 105 8.25 6.97 -5.29
C VAL A 105 6.89 6.33 -4.98
N TYR A 106 6.86 5.17 -4.33
CA TYR A 106 5.60 4.55 -3.91
C TYR A 106 4.87 5.37 -2.84
N LEU A 107 5.58 5.94 -1.88
CA LEU A 107 4.99 6.84 -0.89
C LEU A 107 4.34 8.04 -1.57
N ASP A 108 5.02 8.67 -2.53
CA ASP A 108 4.50 9.83 -3.27
C ASP A 108 3.22 9.48 -4.04
N ILE A 109 3.18 8.32 -4.70
CA ILE A 109 1.99 7.85 -5.42
C ILE A 109 0.84 7.59 -4.44
N LEU A 110 1.12 6.98 -3.28
CA LEU A 110 0.11 6.70 -2.26
C LEU A 110 -0.45 7.98 -1.64
N GLN A 111 0.40 8.96 -1.34
CA GLN A 111 -0.01 10.27 -0.85
C GLN A 111 -0.85 11.03 -1.88
N ALA A 112 -0.48 10.96 -3.17
CA ALA A 112 -1.28 11.52 -4.26
C ALA A 112 -2.66 10.84 -4.37
N ALA A 113 -2.74 9.52 -4.14
CA ALA A 113 -4.01 8.81 -4.09
C ALA A 113 -4.88 9.27 -2.91
N VAL A 114 -4.30 9.43 -1.71
CA VAL A 114 -4.98 9.99 -0.54
C VAL A 114 -5.53 11.39 -0.83
N ALA A 115 -4.69 12.27 -1.37
CA ALA A 115 -5.10 13.64 -1.73
C ALA A 115 -6.22 13.65 -2.79
N SER A 116 -6.16 12.72 -3.76
CA SER A 116 -7.21 12.57 -4.77
C SER A 116 -8.54 12.11 -4.18
N CYS A 117 -8.52 11.20 -3.21
CA CYS A 117 -9.69 10.79 -2.45
C CYS A 117 -10.27 11.97 -1.65
N GLN A 118 -9.44 12.73 -0.95
CA GLN A 118 -9.85 13.92 -0.18
C GLN A 118 -10.49 14.98 -1.07
N ALA A 119 -9.88 15.26 -2.23
CA ALA A 119 -10.37 16.24 -3.20
C ALA A 119 -11.51 15.72 -4.07
N ARG A 120 -11.93 14.46 -3.91
CA ARG A 120 -12.95 13.77 -4.72
C ARG A 120 -12.67 13.83 -6.23
N ARG A 121 -11.39 13.76 -6.62
CA ARG A 121 -10.94 13.84 -8.02
C ARG A 121 -10.68 12.45 -8.59
N THR A 122 -11.68 11.89 -9.27
CA THR A 122 -11.60 10.55 -9.88
C THR A 122 -10.51 10.44 -10.94
N ASP A 123 -10.28 11.49 -11.72
CA ASP A 123 -9.27 11.49 -12.80
C ASP A 123 -7.84 11.46 -12.24
N ALA A 124 -7.59 12.21 -11.15
CA ALA A 124 -6.31 12.20 -10.45
C ALA A 124 -6.04 10.84 -9.80
N LEU A 125 -7.08 10.19 -9.27
CA LEU A 125 -6.97 8.83 -8.74
C LEU A 125 -6.61 7.80 -9.82
N ALA A 126 -7.14 7.96 -11.04
CA ALA A 126 -6.75 7.14 -12.19
C ALA A 126 -5.28 7.32 -12.57
N GLN A 127 -4.74 8.54 -12.44
CA GLN A 127 -3.32 8.81 -12.65
C GLN A 127 -2.46 8.12 -11.59
N SER A 128 -2.83 8.17 -10.30
CA SER A 128 -2.14 7.43 -9.24
C SER A 128 -2.12 5.93 -9.50
N MET A 129 -3.22 5.34 -9.98
CA MET A 129 -3.23 3.92 -10.38
C MET A 129 -2.27 3.61 -11.54
N LYS A 130 -2.23 4.48 -12.56
CA LYS A 130 -1.30 4.33 -13.68
C LYS A 130 0.15 4.40 -13.18
N ALA A 131 0.45 5.32 -12.27
CA ALA A 131 1.77 5.46 -11.66
C ALA A 131 2.15 4.22 -10.84
N PHE A 132 1.24 3.69 -10.02
CA PHE A 132 1.44 2.42 -9.29
C PHE A 132 1.81 1.28 -10.22
N ARG A 133 1.08 1.13 -11.34
CA ARG A 133 1.34 0.08 -12.32
C ARG A 133 2.71 0.25 -13.00
N VAL A 134 3.08 1.46 -13.37
CA VAL A 134 4.40 1.74 -13.97
C VAL A 134 5.51 1.39 -13.00
N GLN A 135 5.41 1.86 -11.75
CA GLN A 135 6.44 1.63 -10.75
C GLN A 135 6.56 0.13 -10.41
N LEU A 136 5.44 -0.59 -10.19
CA LEU A 136 5.45 -2.05 -10.00
C LEU A 136 6.00 -2.83 -11.20
N GLY A 137 5.92 -2.28 -12.41
CA GLY A 137 6.50 -2.89 -13.62
C GLY A 137 8.02 -2.74 -13.71
N ARG A 138 8.63 -1.85 -12.92
CA ARG A 138 10.09 -1.64 -12.87
C ARG A 138 10.79 -2.60 -11.91
N LEU A 139 10.07 -3.10 -10.90
CA LEU A 139 10.64 -4.03 -9.94
C LEU A 139 10.92 -5.38 -10.63
N PRO A 140 12.09 -6.01 -10.36
CA PRO A 140 12.39 -7.35 -10.86
C PRO A 140 11.31 -8.35 -10.38
N ARG A 141 10.95 -9.29 -11.27
CA ARG A 141 9.88 -10.27 -11.02
C ARG A 141 10.33 -11.43 -10.14
#